data_AF-A0A838AJ38-F1
#
_entry.id   AF-A0A838AJ38-F1
#
_cell.length_a   1.000
_cell.length_b   1.000
_cell.length_c   1.000
_cell.angle_alpha   90.00
_cell.angle_beta   90.00
_cell.angle_gamma   90.00
#
_symmetry.space_group_name_H-M   'P 1'
#
loop_
_entity.id
_entity.type
_entity.pdbx_description
1 polymer ?
#
loop_
_entity_poly.entity_id
_entity_poly.type
_entity_poly.pdbx_seq_one_letter_code
_entity_poly.pdbx_strand_id
1 'polypeptide(L)'
;MKKYSILGLLLLIIFMGVFQGNAYGSQINDIDNDGVPNSIDHCPHLQEDYDPQFGNNVDGCPADFIPWHDSDFDAIPDHIDNCPAVKETYNKIQDDDGCPDSLSYSGKAIPDTDNDGIADFLDTCPTQSETFNGLDDKDGCPDKSIVTNDTDRDG
;
A
#
# COMPACT_ATOMS: atom_id res chain seq x y z
N MET A 1 -71.43 12.92 50.97
CA MET A 1 -70.66 13.67 49.95
C MET A 1 -69.26 13.06 49.78
N LYS A 2 -69.14 11.87 49.17
CA LYS A 2 -67.84 11.19 48.95
C LYS A 2 -67.85 10.28 47.69
N LYS A 3 -68.63 10.63 46.66
CA LYS A 3 -68.69 9.86 45.40
C LYS A 3 -68.06 10.60 44.21
N TYR A 4 -67.84 11.91 44.31
CA TYR A 4 -67.28 12.73 43.22
C TYR A 4 -65.75 12.80 43.20
N SER A 5 -65.06 12.42 44.29
CA SER A 5 -63.58 12.41 44.32
C SER A 5 -62.94 11.30 43.50
N ILE A 6 -63.64 10.17 43.30
CA ILE A 6 -63.10 9.02 42.56
C ILE A 6 -63.28 9.20 41.06
N LEU A 7 -64.32 9.92 40.63
CA LEU A 7 -64.59 10.24 39.22
C LEU A 7 -63.57 11.24 38.64
N GLY A 8 -63.11 12.19 39.45
CA GLY A 8 -62.08 13.17 39.06
C GLY A 8 -60.69 12.57 38.89
N LEU A 9 -60.34 11.54 39.67
CA LEU A 9 -59.06 10.85 39.55
C LEU A 9 -59.00 9.97 38.29
N LEU A 10 -60.13 9.37 37.90
CA LEU A 10 -60.23 8.54 36.67
C LEU A 10 -60.14 9.36 35.38
N LEU A 11 -60.56 10.63 35.37
CA LEU A 11 -60.47 11.50 34.19
C LEU A 11 -59.05 12.04 33.92
N LEU A 12 -58.20 12.15 34.95
CA LEU A 12 -56.81 12.59 34.80
C LEU A 12 -55.89 11.55 34.14
N ILE A 13 -56.24 10.27 34.25
CA ILE A 13 -55.46 9.15 33.67
C ILE A 13 -55.70 9.01 32.15
N ILE A 14 -56.82 9.54 31.65
CA ILE A 14 -57.19 9.46 30.22
C ILE A 14 -56.44 10.51 29.38
N PHE A 15 -55.96 11.60 30.00
CA PHE A 15 -55.25 12.67 29.27
C PHE A 15 -53.73 12.43 29.12
N MET A 16 -53.12 11.60 29.97
CA MET A 16 -51.71 11.18 29.83
C MET A 16 -51.52 10.00 28.86
N GLY A 17 -52.61 9.38 28.38
CA GLY A 17 -52.58 8.14 27.60
C GLY A 17 -52.48 8.30 26.08
N VAL A 18 -52.32 9.51 25.53
CA VAL A 18 -52.31 9.73 24.08
C VAL A 18 -51.10 10.54 23.63
N PHE A 19 -49.91 9.99 23.87
CA PHE A 19 -48.72 10.28 23.06
C PHE A 19 -48.03 8.96 22.69
N GLN A 20 -48.80 8.04 22.12
CA GLN A 20 -48.21 7.06 21.21
C GLN A 20 -47.99 7.76 19.87
N GLY A 21 -46.96 8.61 19.84
CA GLY A 21 -46.33 8.94 18.57
C GLY A 21 -45.81 7.62 18.02
N ASN A 22 -46.47 7.10 17.00
CA ASN A 22 -45.88 6.07 16.15
C ASN A 22 -44.67 6.73 15.47
N ALA A 23 -43.53 6.69 16.15
CA ALA A 23 -42.25 6.85 15.49
C ALA A 23 -42.15 5.63 14.58
N TYR A 24 -42.46 5.83 13.30
CA TYR A 24 -42.03 4.92 12.24
C TYR A 24 -40.50 5.05 12.18
N GLY A 25 -39.80 4.47 13.16
CA GLY A 25 -38.40 4.15 13.01
C GLY A 25 -38.34 3.19 11.84
N SER A 26 -37.80 3.64 10.72
CA SER A 26 -37.31 2.75 9.67
C SER A 26 -36.55 1.66 10.38
N GLN A 27 -36.96 0.40 10.22
CA GLN A 27 -36.15 -0.73 10.70
C GLN A 27 -34.80 -0.54 10.04
N ILE A 28 -33.82 -0.12 10.81
CA ILE A 28 -32.48 0.08 10.31
C ILE A 28 -31.93 -1.33 10.20
N ASN A 29 -31.94 -1.87 8.99
CA ASN A 29 -31.33 -3.16 8.73
C ASN A 29 -29.83 -2.96 8.90
N ASP A 30 -29.29 -3.60 9.92
CA ASP A 30 -27.89 -3.64 10.32
C ASP A 30 -27.65 -5.12 10.65
N ILE A 31 -26.94 -5.81 9.77
CA ILE A 31 -26.90 -7.29 9.76
C ILE A 31 -25.74 -7.87 10.56
N ASP A 32 -24.64 -7.15 10.69
CA ASP A 32 -23.50 -7.45 11.56
C ASP A 32 -23.59 -6.74 12.93
N ASN A 33 -24.55 -5.83 13.11
CA ASN A 33 -24.85 -5.11 14.34
C ASN A 33 -23.68 -4.24 14.81
N ASP A 34 -23.03 -3.57 13.88
CA ASP A 34 -21.91 -2.67 14.17
C ASP A 34 -22.33 -1.22 14.38
N GLY A 35 -23.61 -0.90 14.18
CA GLY A 35 -24.16 0.45 14.33
C GLY A 35 -24.23 1.25 13.03
N VAL A 36 -23.77 0.68 11.91
CA VAL A 36 -23.87 1.26 10.57
C VAL A 36 -25.00 0.55 9.80
N PRO A 37 -26.05 1.28 9.36
CA PRO A 37 -27.11 0.70 8.54
C PRO A 37 -26.57 0.10 7.23
N ASN A 38 -27.02 -1.10 6.83
CA ASN A 38 -26.70 -1.75 5.55
C ASN A 38 -26.84 -0.84 4.30
N SER A 39 -27.64 0.22 4.38
CA SER A 39 -27.83 1.18 3.27
C SER A 39 -26.68 2.17 3.09
N ILE A 40 -25.86 2.36 4.11
CA ILE A 40 -24.71 3.28 4.13
C ILE A 40 -23.41 2.60 4.60
N ASP A 41 -23.50 1.32 4.93
CA ASP A 41 -22.41 0.44 5.30
C ASP A 41 -21.71 -0.10 4.04
N HIS A 42 -20.40 0.13 3.94
CA HIS A 42 -19.59 -0.38 2.83
C HIS A 42 -19.20 -1.85 3.01
N CYS A 43 -19.28 -2.38 4.24
CA CYS A 43 -19.04 -3.77 4.56
C CYS A 43 -20.21 -4.39 5.35
N PRO A 44 -21.41 -4.59 4.74
CA PRO A 44 -22.63 -5.08 5.41
C PRO A 44 -22.61 -6.50 5.95
N HIS A 45 -21.47 -7.09 6.26
CA HIS A 45 -21.36 -8.39 6.90
C HIS A 45 -20.14 -8.45 7.83
N LEU A 46 -19.52 -7.32 8.10
CA LEU A 46 -18.27 -7.20 8.84
C LEU A 46 -18.37 -6.01 9.78
N GLN A 47 -18.19 -6.27 11.07
CA GLN A 47 -18.39 -5.27 12.10
C GLN A 47 -17.27 -4.22 12.15
N GLU A 48 -17.64 -2.94 12.00
CA GLU A 48 -16.84 -1.76 12.27
C GLU A 48 -16.12 -1.82 13.65
N ASP A 49 -14.83 -1.48 13.66
CA ASP A 49 -13.96 -1.52 14.85
C ASP A 49 -13.76 -0.15 15.51
N TYR A 50 -14.23 0.94 14.88
CA TYR A 50 -14.16 2.31 15.38
C TYR A 50 -12.73 2.71 15.80
N ASP A 51 -11.71 2.30 15.04
CA ASP A 51 -10.32 2.61 15.39
C ASP A 51 -10.03 4.12 15.36
N PRO A 52 -9.64 4.72 16.50
CA PRO A 52 -9.35 6.15 16.60
C PRO A 52 -8.05 6.59 15.91
N GLN A 53 -7.20 5.66 15.45
CA GLN A 53 -5.93 5.99 14.80
C GLN A 53 -6.06 6.17 13.28
N PHE A 54 -6.90 5.37 12.62
CA PHE A 54 -6.99 5.34 11.15
C PHE A 54 -8.36 5.70 10.56
N GLY A 55 -9.44 5.82 11.35
CA GLY A 55 -10.77 6.08 10.83
C GLY A 55 -11.59 7.06 11.65
N ASN A 56 -11.64 8.33 11.25
CA ASN A 56 -12.73 9.23 11.68
C ASN A 56 -13.98 9.09 10.80
N ASN A 57 -13.91 8.24 9.77
CA ASN A 57 -14.99 7.85 8.87
C ASN A 57 -15.58 6.54 9.38
N VAL A 58 -16.74 6.64 10.05
CA VAL A 58 -17.60 5.48 10.32
C VAL A 58 -18.26 5.11 9.00
N ASP A 59 -17.59 4.26 8.23
CA ASP A 59 -18.02 3.86 6.90
C ASP A 59 -18.53 2.41 6.84
N GLY A 60 -18.57 1.74 7.99
CA GLY A 60 -19.07 0.38 8.16
C GLY A 60 -18.00 -0.68 7.95
N CYS A 61 -16.74 -0.30 7.76
CA CYS A 61 -15.63 -1.23 7.56
C CYS A 61 -14.56 -1.03 8.63
N PRO A 62 -13.96 -2.10 9.18
CA PRO A 62 -12.80 -2.00 10.06
C PRO A 62 -11.66 -1.21 9.44
N ALA A 63 -11.10 -0.25 10.18
CA ALA A 63 -10.07 0.65 9.66
C ALA A 63 -8.71 -0.05 9.47
N ASP A 64 -8.41 -1.05 10.31
CA ASP A 64 -7.10 -1.70 10.35
C ASP A 64 -7.03 -2.98 9.51
N PHE A 65 -8.16 -3.55 9.06
CA PHE A 65 -8.17 -4.93 8.59
C PHE A 65 -9.32 -5.28 7.64
N ILE A 66 -9.14 -5.00 6.36
CA ILE A 66 -9.85 -5.73 5.29
C ILE A 66 -8.84 -6.73 4.72
N PRO A 67 -8.96 -8.04 5.00
CA PRO A 67 -8.08 -9.09 4.44
C PRO A 67 -8.01 -9.14 2.91
N TRP A 68 -8.85 -8.37 2.23
CA TRP A 68 -9.00 -8.29 0.78
C TRP A 68 -8.61 -6.92 0.21
N HIS A 69 -8.18 -5.97 1.04
CA HIS A 69 -7.66 -4.71 0.54
C HIS A 69 -6.30 -4.95 -0.11
N ASP A 70 -6.13 -4.38 -1.28
CA ASP A 70 -4.96 -4.50 -2.16
C ASP A 70 -4.74 -3.08 -2.71
N SER A 71 -3.82 -2.37 -2.07
CA SER A 71 -3.59 -0.94 -2.23
C SER A 71 -2.90 -0.60 -3.56
N ASP A 72 -2.08 -1.50 -4.10
CA ASP A 72 -1.32 -1.30 -5.35
C ASP A 72 -1.79 -2.16 -6.53
N PHE A 73 -2.82 -2.98 -6.29
CA PHE A 73 -3.52 -3.82 -7.25
C PHE A 73 -2.66 -4.90 -7.88
N ASP A 74 -1.73 -5.48 -7.13
CA ASP A 74 -0.86 -6.56 -7.58
C ASP A 74 -1.41 -7.97 -7.35
N ALA A 75 -2.61 -8.07 -6.77
CA ALA A 75 -3.33 -9.29 -6.40
C ALA A 75 -2.84 -9.99 -5.12
N ILE A 76 -1.97 -9.34 -4.34
CA ILE A 76 -1.54 -9.76 -3.01
C ILE A 76 -2.18 -8.78 -2.00
N PRO A 77 -3.07 -9.25 -1.10
CA PRO A 77 -3.68 -8.36 -0.13
C PRO A 77 -2.65 -7.74 0.84
N ASP A 78 -2.84 -6.47 1.20
CA ASP A 78 -1.91 -5.66 2.01
C ASP A 78 -1.42 -6.35 3.30
N HIS A 79 -2.26 -7.21 3.91
CA HIS A 79 -1.92 -7.91 5.15
C HIS A 79 -0.92 -9.08 4.98
N ILE A 80 -0.70 -9.55 3.76
CA ILE A 80 0.32 -10.55 3.41
C ILE A 80 1.36 -10.03 2.42
N ASP A 81 1.21 -8.78 1.98
CA ASP A 81 2.13 -8.07 1.10
C ASP A 81 3.27 -7.41 1.91
N ASN A 82 4.52 -7.65 1.55
CA ASN A 82 5.67 -7.01 2.18
C ASN A 82 5.89 -5.56 1.69
N CYS A 83 5.34 -5.20 0.54
CA CYS A 83 5.38 -3.88 -0.08
C CYS A 83 3.99 -3.34 -0.49
N PRO A 84 3.02 -3.13 0.45
CA PRO A 84 1.61 -2.82 0.15
C PRO A 84 1.30 -1.59 -0.72
N ALA A 85 2.29 -0.77 -1.05
CA ALA A 85 2.11 0.45 -1.84
C ALA A 85 2.87 0.41 -3.17
N VAL A 86 3.53 -0.70 -3.49
CA VAL A 86 4.42 -0.84 -4.64
C VAL A 86 4.24 -2.21 -5.28
N LYS A 87 3.49 -2.19 -6.40
CA LYS A 87 3.12 -3.37 -7.16
C LYS A 87 4.27 -4.37 -7.39
N GLU A 88 4.02 -5.64 -7.12
CA GLU A 88 4.87 -6.77 -7.51
C GLU A 88 5.21 -6.78 -9.02
N THR A 89 6.44 -7.20 -9.32
CA THR A 89 6.94 -7.52 -10.66
C THR A 89 7.12 -9.03 -10.84
N TYR A 90 6.10 -9.69 -11.40
CA TYR A 90 6.11 -11.11 -11.75
C TYR A 90 7.24 -11.51 -12.74
N ASN A 91 8.42 -11.78 -12.20
CA ASN A 91 9.66 -12.04 -12.95
C ASN A 91 10.30 -13.40 -12.61
N LYS A 92 9.61 -14.23 -11.81
CA LYS A 92 10.03 -15.55 -11.30
C LYS A 92 11.06 -15.50 -10.17
N ILE A 93 11.23 -14.35 -9.57
CA ILE A 93 11.97 -14.15 -8.33
C ILE A 93 10.89 -13.67 -7.35
N GLN A 94 10.80 -14.35 -6.21
CA GLN A 94 9.92 -14.05 -5.07
C GLN A 94 8.51 -13.49 -5.38
N ASP A 95 7.91 -13.89 -6.51
CA ASP A 95 6.60 -13.41 -7.01
C ASP A 95 5.39 -13.53 -6.03
N ASP A 96 5.57 -14.13 -4.86
CA ASP A 96 4.55 -14.29 -3.82
C ASP A 96 4.77 -13.34 -2.61
N ASP A 97 5.82 -12.50 -2.64
CA ASP A 97 6.21 -11.65 -1.50
C ASP A 97 5.65 -10.22 -1.56
N GLY A 98 5.10 -9.81 -2.71
CA GLY A 98 4.42 -8.53 -2.92
C GLY A 98 5.38 -7.37 -3.22
N CYS A 99 6.68 -7.63 -3.31
CA CYS A 99 7.69 -6.62 -3.52
C CYS A 99 8.29 -6.68 -4.92
N PRO A 100 8.42 -5.55 -5.65
CA PRO A 100 9.05 -5.55 -6.96
C PRO A 100 10.49 -6.03 -6.86
N ASP A 101 10.72 -7.24 -7.35
CA ASP A 101 12.07 -7.75 -7.44
C ASP A 101 12.82 -7.00 -8.54
N SER A 102 13.82 -6.22 -8.12
CA SER A 102 14.79 -5.73 -9.09
C SER A 102 15.56 -6.95 -9.59
N LEU A 103 15.51 -7.18 -10.90
CA LEU A 103 16.63 -7.82 -11.58
C LEU A 103 17.83 -6.92 -11.33
N SER A 104 18.52 -7.13 -10.20
CA SER A 104 19.88 -6.64 -10.02
C SER A 104 20.70 -7.39 -11.06
N TYR A 105 20.67 -6.90 -12.29
CA TYR A 105 21.62 -7.15 -13.37
C TYR A 105 22.11 -8.60 -13.52
N SER A 106 21.24 -9.61 -13.38
CA SER A 106 21.68 -11.02 -13.46
C SER A 106 20.78 -11.92 -14.31
N GLY A 107 19.99 -11.34 -15.23
CA GLY A 107 19.19 -12.12 -16.20
C GLY A 107 19.84 -12.28 -17.57
N LYS A 108 20.80 -11.40 -17.89
CA LYS A 108 21.70 -11.51 -19.04
C LYS A 108 22.88 -10.61 -18.69
N ALA A 109 23.84 -11.13 -17.93
CA ALA A 109 25.14 -10.50 -17.85
C ALA A 109 25.58 -10.29 -19.29
N ILE A 110 25.66 -9.02 -19.71
CA ILE A 110 26.39 -8.71 -20.90
C ILE A 110 27.80 -9.22 -20.61
N PRO A 111 28.36 -10.14 -21.42
CA PRO A 111 29.68 -10.66 -21.18
C PRO A 111 30.66 -9.50 -21.02
N ASP A 112 31.42 -9.53 -19.93
CA ASP A 112 32.47 -8.58 -19.56
C ASP A 112 33.56 -9.46 -18.91
N THR A 113 34.49 -9.89 -19.75
CA THR A 113 35.41 -11.00 -19.46
C THR A 113 36.52 -10.58 -18.49
N ASP A 114 36.89 -9.30 -18.43
CA ASP A 114 37.87 -8.77 -17.49
C ASP A 114 37.28 -7.90 -16.36
N ASN A 115 35.97 -7.64 -16.38
CA ASN A 115 35.20 -6.94 -15.36
C ASN A 115 35.61 -5.48 -15.16
N ASP A 116 35.98 -4.79 -16.24
CA ASP A 116 36.26 -3.35 -16.20
C ASP A 116 35.01 -2.47 -16.34
N GLY A 117 33.84 -3.08 -16.58
CA GLY A 117 32.56 -2.40 -16.73
C GLY A 117 32.18 -2.09 -18.18
N ILE A 118 32.99 -2.48 -19.16
CA ILE A 118 32.71 -2.39 -20.59
C ILE A 118 32.33 -3.78 -21.10
N ALA A 119 31.28 -3.83 -21.92
CA ALA A 119 30.81 -5.09 -22.50
C ALA A 119 31.84 -5.67 -23.50
N ASP A 120 32.06 -6.99 -23.53
CA ASP A 120 32.94 -7.69 -24.48
C ASP A 120 32.68 -7.32 -25.97
N PHE A 121 31.44 -6.92 -26.31
CA PHE A 121 31.09 -6.52 -27.68
C PHE A 121 31.34 -5.03 -27.97
N LEU A 122 31.60 -4.22 -26.96
CA LEU A 122 32.02 -2.81 -27.02
C LEU A 122 33.51 -2.64 -26.67
N ASP A 123 34.09 -3.65 -26.04
CA ASP A 123 35.48 -3.70 -25.59
C ASP A 123 36.41 -4.16 -26.73
N THR A 124 37.43 -3.34 -27.00
CA THR A 124 38.46 -3.63 -28.01
C THR A 124 39.51 -4.62 -27.48
N CYS A 125 39.65 -4.73 -26.16
CA CYS A 125 40.52 -5.63 -25.43
C CYS A 125 39.79 -6.49 -24.36
N PRO A 126 38.84 -7.39 -24.71
CA PRO A 126 37.96 -8.14 -23.78
C PRO A 126 38.63 -8.97 -22.67
N THR A 127 39.95 -9.07 -22.62
CA THR A 127 40.68 -9.85 -21.62
C THR A 127 41.66 -9.00 -20.82
N GLN A 128 41.65 -7.68 -21.02
CA GLN A 128 42.56 -6.72 -20.43
C GLN A 128 41.78 -5.49 -19.97
N SER A 129 41.55 -5.41 -18.66
CA SER A 129 40.81 -4.31 -18.05
C SER A 129 41.37 -2.93 -18.42
N GLU A 130 40.46 -2.03 -18.79
CA GLU A 130 40.67 -0.60 -19.03
C GLU A 130 41.42 0.10 -17.90
N THR A 131 42.29 1.03 -18.27
CA THR A 131 42.96 1.93 -17.34
C THR A 131 42.35 3.33 -17.43
N PHE A 132 41.34 3.61 -16.59
CA PHE A 132 40.66 4.91 -16.50
C PHE A 132 41.61 6.06 -16.08
N ASN A 133 42.31 6.63 -17.06
CA ASN A 133 43.35 7.63 -16.88
C ASN A 133 43.09 8.94 -17.66
N GLY A 134 41.95 9.04 -18.33
CA GLY A 134 41.54 10.21 -19.11
C GLY A 134 41.94 10.16 -20.58
N LEU A 135 42.56 9.06 -21.03
CA LEU A 135 42.83 8.74 -22.42
C LEU A 135 41.92 7.56 -22.77
N ASP A 136 41.23 7.68 -23.91
CA ASP A 136 40.39 6.64 -24.53
C ASP A 136 39.61 5.67 -23.61
N ASP A 137 39.21 6.12 -22.40
CA ASP A 137 38.55 5.40 -21.28
C ASP A 137 37.23 4.65 -21.62
N LYS A 138 36.84 4.59 -22.88
CA LYS A 138 35.63 3.95 -23.39
C LYS A 138 35.94 2.87 -24.43
N ASP A 139 37.20 2.65 -24.79
CA ASP A 139 37.59 1.68 -25.80
C ASP A 139 37.83 0.27 -25.23
N GLY A 140 37.98 0.17 -23.90
CA GLY A 140 38.15 -1.08 -23.16
C GLY A 140 39.60 -1.57 -23.14
N CYS A 141 40.56 -0.75 -23.59
CA CYS A 141 41.95 -1.14 -23.69
C CYS A 141 42.82 -0.34 -22.71
N PRO A 142 43.75 -1.00 -21.99
CA PRO A 142 44.61 -0.31 -21.04
C PRO A 142 45.51 0.71 -21.73
N ASP A 143 45.25 1.98 -21.46
CA ASP A 143 46.05 3.06 -21.96
C ASP A 143 47.34 3.28 -21.18
N LYS A 144 48.40 3.61 -21.92
CA LYS A 144 49.64 4.08 -21.31
C LYS A 144 49.41 5.51 -20.86
N SER A 145 49.53 5.75 -19.56
CA SER A 145 49.64 7.11 -19.06
C SER A 145 50.73 7.83 -19.85
N ILE A 146 50.34 8.91 -20.54
CA ILE A 146 51.33 9.89 -20.96
C ILE A 146 51.78 10.54 -19.67
N VAL A 147 52.78 9.92 -19.03
CA VAL A 147 53.64 10.63 -18.12
C VAL A 147 54.32 11.67 -19.00
N THR A 148 53.70 12.84 -19.16
CA THR A 148 54.43 14.06 -19.42
C THR A 148 55.25 14.27 -18.16
N ASN A 149 56.36 13.53 -18.06
CA ASN A 149 57.38 13.74 -17.06
C ASN A 149 58.16 14.98 -17.49
N ASP A 150 57.45 16.07 -17.68
CA ASP A 150 57.98 17.41 -17.81
C ASP A 150 58.28 17.89 -16.39
N THR A 151 59.27 17.20 -15.79
CA THR A 151 59.74 17.50 -14.44
C THR A 151 60.44 18.86 -14.41
N ASP A 152 60.86 19.36 -15.58
CA ASP A 152 61.61 20.60 -15.79
C ASP A 152 60.84 21.74 -16.45
N ARG A 153 59.59 21.53 -16.92
CA ARG A 153 58.67 22.56 -17.43
C ARG A 153 59.23 23.43 -18.54
N ASP A 154 59.89 22.85 -19.53
CA ASP A 154 60.51 23.64 -20.61
C ASP A 154 59.84 23.58 -21.99
N GLY A 155 58.88 22.67 -22.20
CA GLY A 155 57.97 22.68 -23.36
C GLY A 155 58.54 22.12 -24.66
#